data_AF-A0A2E6DVM0-F1
#
_entry.id   AF-A0A2E6DVM0-F1
#
_cell.length_a   1.000
_cell.length_b   1.000
_cell.length_c   1.000
_cell.angle_alpha   90.00
_cell.angle_beta   90.00
_cell.angle_gamma   90.00
#
_symmetry.space_group_name_H-M   'P 1'
#
loop_
_entity.id
_entity.type
_entity.pdbx_description
1 polymer ?
#
loop_
_entity_poly.entity_id
_entity_poly.type
_entity_poly.pdbx_seq_one_letter_code
_entity_poly.pdbx_strand_id
1 'polypeptide(L)'
;MERDLFARLWEEVDFDDHPLSGGHQPFPEGELKIKMTPNSIRLEDARLSLLIGEGNDADSIHRWAANDVKMNEGPQRMGVHRWSMSPQCFPPEMRQWLIQQIGEPELIEGESVEENRRLLADLRLRLEPMLPNWTWHLEVDNKTDRMGWYVRAPESWCSLFTIFVGLGWNQNISKRGFLLFERAPPGELDRPDEDEANRLDGLRTVALCNGHRGALSHLANNMEWAANPHAYKLQFAGDVELWPPSMGRWPLLHGRSESTEDVVDWSANIIEALQPAISTLSKTIEGISWQ
;
A
#
# COMPACT_ATOMS: atom_id res chain seq x y z
N MET A 1 5.00 17.41 15.25
CA MET A 1 5.78 16.22 15.64
C MET A 1 4.88 15.03 15.91
N GLU A 2 3.95 15.10 16.86
CA GLU A 2 3.15 13.94 17.29
C GLU A 2 2.17 13.47 16.22
N ARG A 3 1.52 14.41 15.51
CA ARG A 3 0.67 14.10 14.36
C ARG A 3 1.47 13.51 13.20
N ASP A 4 2.68 14.02 12.97
CA ASP A 4 3.55 13.53 11.92
C ASP A 4 4.08 12.12 12.27
N LEU A 5 4.37 11.86 13.54
CA LEU A 5 4.71 10.53 14.03
C LEU A 5 3.52 9.58 13.87
N PHE A 6 2.30 10.00 14.24
CA PHE A 6 1.09 9.20 14.04
C PHE A 6 0.96 8.80 12.56
N ALA A 7 1.05 9.77 11.66
CA ALA A 7 0.98 9.54 10.22
C ALA A 7 2.05 8.54 9.75
N ARG A 8 3.30 8.69 10.22
CA ARG A 8 4.39 7.80 9.84
C ARG A 8 4.22 6.37 10.37
N LEU A 9 3.75 6.21 11.60
CA LEU A 9 3.48 4.90 12.20
C LEU A 9 2.27 4.22 11.54
N TRP A 10 1.25 5.00 11.17
CA TRP A 10 0.08 4.54 10.41
C TRP A 10 0.46 3.88 9.09
N GLU A 11 1.48 4.41 8.39
CA GLU A 11 1.98 3.82 7.14
C GLU A 11 2.64 2.44 7.32
N GLU A 12 3.03 2.05 8.53
CA GLU A 12 3.55 0.69 8.81
C GLU A 12 2.43 -0.30 9.14
N VAL A 13 1.18 0.17 9.33
CA VAL A 13 0.03 -0.73 9.50
C VAL A 13 -0.30 -1.38 8.17
N ASP A 14 -0.35 -2.71 8.17
CA ASP A 14 -0.74 -3.52 7.01
C ASP A 14 -2.14 -3.10 6.52
N PHE A 15 -2.37 -3.15 5.21
CA PHE A 15 -3.61 -2.63 4.64
C PHE A 15 -4.84 -3.33 5.21
N ASP A 16 -4.78 -4.67 5.38
CA ASP A 16 -5.89 -5.48 5.88
C ASP A 16 -6.09 -5.38 7.42
N ASP A 17 -5.16 -4.71 8.11
CA ASP A 17 -5.19 -4.50 9.56
C ASP A 17 -5.72 -3.12 9.96
N HIS A 18 -6.08 -2.29 8.98
CA HIS A 18 -6.75 -1.04 9.25
C HIS A 18 -8.11 -1.27 9.93
N PRO A 19 -8.52 -0.38 10.85
CA PRO A 19 -9.80 -0.48 11.53
C PRO A 19 -10.98 -0.55 10.54
N LEU A 20 -11.98 -1.38 10.87
CA LEU A 20 -13.18 -1.59 10.05
C LEU A 20 -14.09 -0.36 9.95
N SER A 21 -13.86 0.64 10.80
CA SER A 21 -14.64 1.87 10.86
C SER A 21 -13.71 3.07 11.03
N GLY A 22 -14.13 4.20 10.47
CA GLY A 22 -13.29 5.40 10.33
C GLY A 22 -12.60 5.43 8.97
N GLY A 23 -11.92 6.53 8.69
CA GLY A 23 -11.15 6.74 7.49
C GLY A 23 -9.80 5.99 7.52
N HIS A 24 -9.23 5.79 6.34
CA HIS A 24 -7.93 5.14 6.15
C HIS A 24 -6.76 6.13 6.03
N GLN A 25 -7.07 7.42 6.20
CA GLN A 25 -6.08 8.48 6.08
C GLN A 25 -5.14 8.50 7.28
N PRO A 26 -3.87 8.89 7.09
CA PRO A 26 -2.88 8.97 8.16
C PRO A 26 -3.10 10.16 9.13
N PHE A 27 -4.24 10.86 9.02
CA PHE A 27 -4.62 11.93 9.93
C PHE A 27 -5.41 11.36 11.11
N PRO A 28 -5.12 11.75 12.36
CA PRO A 28 -5.89 11.28 13.51
C PRO A 28 -7.37 11.64 13.41
N GLU A 29 -8.24 10.72 13.82
CA GLU A 29 -9.67 10.95 13.92
C GLU A 29 -10.10 11.22 15.37
N GLY A 30 -10.85 12.30 15.55
CA GLY A 30 -11.19 12.80 16.87
C GLY A 30 -10.00 13.40 17.60
N GLU A 31 -9.93 13.19 18.91
CA GLU A 31 -8.83 13.68 19.76
C GLU A 31 -7.66 12.69 19.74
N LEU A 32 -6.47 13.18 19.38
CA LEU A 32 -5.23 12.42 19.48
C LEU A 32 -4.73 12.44 20.93
N LYS A 33 -4.84 11.31 21.62
CA LYS A 33 -4.27 11.10 22.96
C LYS A 33 -2.82 10.67 22.84
N ILE A 34 -1.98 11.28 23.67
CA ILE A 34 -0.53 11.03 23.66
C ILE A 34 -0.08 10.69 25.08
N LYS A 35 0.66 9.59 25.21
CA LYS A 35 1.31 9.18 26.46
C LYS A 35 2.77 8.90 26.18
N MET A 36 3.65 9.67 26.82
CA MET A 36 5.11 9.49 26.69
C MET A 36 5.67 8.89 27.97
N THR A 37 6.64 8.00 27.81
CA THR A 37 7.52 7.50 28.86
C THR A 37 8.97 7.72 28.41
N PRO A 38 9.97 7.56 29.30
CA PRO A 38 11.38 7.69 28.91
C PRO A 38 11.83 6.76 27.77
N ASN A 39 11.08 5.68 27.49
CA ASN A 39 11.46 4.64 26.52
C ASN A 39 10.38 4.39 25.45
N SER A 40 9.25 5.12 25.48
CA SER A 40 8.18 4.90 24.50
C SER A 40 7.23 6.08 24.33
N ILE A 41 6.64 6.17 23.15
CA ILE A 41 5.55 7.09 22.83
C ILE A 41 4.36 6.26 22.38
N ARG A 42 3.23 6.43 23.06
CA ARG A 42 1.95 5.87 22.66
C ARG A 42 1.04 6.97 22.15
N LEU A 43 0.47 6.74 20.97
CA LEU A 43 -0.45 7.62 20.27
C LEU A 43 -1.76 6.87 20.08
N GLU A 44 -2.90 7.48 20.37
CA GLU A 44 -4.21 6.86 20.20
C GLU A 44 -5.19 7.88 19.65
N ASP A 45 -5.95 7.48 18.64
CA ASP A 45 -7.10 8.23 18.17
C ASP A 45 -8.38 7.39 18.33
N ALA A 46 -9.49 7.80 17.70
CA ALA A 46 -10.75 7.06 17.80
C ALA A 46 -10.72 5.65 17.18
N ARG A 47 -9.72 5.34 16.34
CA ARG A 47 -9.66 4.13 15.53
C ARG A 47 -8.75 3.07 16.12
N LEU A 48 -7.53 3.46 16.54
CA LEU A 48 -6.55 2.53 17.10
C LEU A 48 -5.49 3.23 17.96
N SER A 49 -4.69 2.42 18.63
CA SER A 49 -3.48 2.84 19.34
C SER A 49 -2.18 2.33 18.72
N LEU A 50 -1.21 3.23 18.58
CA LEU A 50 0.14 3.02 18.06
C LEU A 50 1.16 3.22 19.18
N LEU A 51 2.22 2.41 19.20
CA LEU A 51 3.33 2.56 20.13
C LEU A 51 4.66 2.46 19.40
N ILE A 52 5.57 3.42 19.64
CA ILE A 52 6.98 3.29 19.28
C ILE A 52 7.85 3.18 20.54
N GLY A 53 8.76 2.21 20.56
CA GLY A 53 9.69 1.96 21.68
C GLY A 53 9.34 0.71 22.50
N GLU A 54 9.54 0.80 23.81
CA GLU A 54 9.24 -0.28 24.76
C GLU A 54 7.75 -0.36 25.14
N GLY A 55 7.27 -1.57 25.40
CA GLY A 55 5.88 -1.82 25.82
C GLY A 55 5.10 -2.70 24.85
N ASN A 56 3.89 -3.09 25.28
CA ASN A 56 2.98 -3.96 24.52
C ASN A 56 1.50 -3.53 24.67
N ASP A 57 1.26 -2.32 25.17
CA ASP A 57 -0.06 -1.79 25.50
C ASP A 57 -0.64 -0.91 24.37
N ALA A 58 -0.53 -1.39 23.13
CA ALA A 58 -1.11 -0.75 21.96
C ALA A 58 -1.55 -1.81 20.94
N ASP A 59 -2.44 -1.40 20.03
CA ASP A 59 -2.92 -2.27 18.97
C ASP A 59 -1.80 -2.54 17.96
N SER A 60 -1.00 -1.53 17.61
CA SER A 60 0.14 -1.64 16.70
C SER A 60 1.43 -1.11 17.35
N ILE A 61 2.48 -1.92 17.31
CA ILE A 61 3.70 -1.78 18.13
C ILE A 61 4.94 -1.81 17.23
N HIS A 62 5.64 -0.68 17.18
CA HIS A 62 6.84 -0.44 16.39
C HIS A 62 8.07 -0.44 17.30
N ARG A 63 8.99 -1.37 17.06
CA ARG A 63 10.21 -1.47 17.88
C ARG A 63 11.24 -0.44 17.43
N TRP A 64 11.63 0.44 18.36
CA TRP A 64 12.68 1.43 18.16
C TRP A 64 14.05 0.74 18.29
N ALA A 65 14.79 0.64 17.19
CA ALA A 65 16.05 -0.10 17.13
C ALA A 65 17.12 0.67 16.35
N ALA A 66 18.40 0.47 16.67
CA ALA A 66 19.50 1.13 15.98
C ALA A 66 19.69 0.61 14.55
N ASN A 67 19.17 -0.58 14.27
CA ASN A 67 19.26 -1.31 13.01
C ASN A 67 17.87 -1.71 12.47
N ASP A 68 17.77 -1.86 11.15
CA ASP A 68 16.59 -2.40 10.48
C ASP A 68 16.64 -3.93 10.53
N VAL A 69 15.81 -4.52 11.39
CA VAL A 69 15.86 -5.95 11.70
C VAL A 69 14.46 -6.56 11.73
N LYS A 70 14.39 -7.83 11.34
CA LYS A 70 13.19 -8.64 11.48
C LYS A 70 12.96 -9.01 12.96
N MET A 71 11.83 -8.58 13.49
CA MET A 71 11.41 -8.73 14.90
C MET A 71 10.66 -10.03 15.20
N ASN A 72 9.97 -10.58 14.20
CA ASN A 72 9.21 -11.81 14.31
C ASN A 72 9.09 -12.50 12.94
N GLU A 73 8.58 -13.72 12.93
CA GLU A 73 8.46 -14.50 11.68
C GLU A 73 7.28 -14.05 10.80
N GLY A 74 6.26 -13.44 11.39
CA GLY A 74 4.96 -13.19 10.76
C GLY A 74 4.35 -14.41 10.01
N PRO A 75 3.23 -14.22 9.30
CA PRO A 75 2.34 -13.07 9.41
C PRO A 75 1.46 -13.13 10.65
N GLN A 76 1.48 -12.06 11.44
CA GLN A 76 0.55 -11.85 12.55
C GLN A 76 -0.15 -10.52 12.30
N ARG A 77 -1.47 -10.50 12.52
CA ARG A 77 -2.27 -9.28 12.40
C ARG A 77 -2.04 -8.42 13.64
N MET A 78 -1.72 -7.14 13.44
CA MET A 78 -1.50 -6.18 14.53
C MET A 78 -0.44 -6.65 15.55
N GLY A 79 -0.26 -5.91 16.64
CA GLY A 79 0.77 -6.18 17.64
C GLY A 79 2.14 -5.71 17.18
N VAL A 80 3.18 -6.53 17.42
CA VAL A 80 4.55 -6.15 17.06
C VAL A 80 4.76 -6.31 15.56
N HIS A 81 5.07 -5.21 14.88
CA HIS A 81 5.41 -5.22 13.46
C HIS A 81 6.64 -6.08 13.18
N ARG A 82 6.63 -6.78 12.04
CA ARG A 82 7.67 -7.72 11.62
C ARG A 82 9.02 -7.04 11.49
N TRP A 83 9.06 -5.75 11.17
CA TRP A 83 10.30 -4.99 11.05
C TRP A 83 10.40 -3.92 12.14
N SER A 84 11.61 -3.77 12.69
CA SER A 84 11.92 -2.62 13.55
C SER A 84 11.85 -1.31 12.76
N MET A 85 11.76 -0.21 13.49
CA MET A 85 11.94 1.13 12.95
C MET A 85 13.26 1.69 13.47
N SER A 86 14.16 1.99 12.53
CA SER A 86 15.42 2.67 12.82
C SER A 86 15.32 4.18 12.65
N PRO A 87 16.30 4.95 13.17
CA PRO A 87 16.42 6.38 12.88
C PRO A 87 16.32 6.76 11.40
N GLN A 88 16.72 5.86 10.48
CA GLN A 88 16.69 6.10 9.03
C GLN A 88 15.27 6.12 8.46
N CYS A 89 14.30 5.52 9.16
CA CYS A 89 12.89 5.53 8.78
C CYS A 89 12.20 6.89 8.94
N PHE A 90 12.90 7.87 9.52
CA PHE A 90 12.37 9.17 9.91
C PHE A 90 13.19 10.34 9.34
N PRO A 91 12.52 11.46 9.00
CA PRO A 91 13.20 12.72 8.67
C PRO A 91 14.11 13.19 9.82
N PRO A 92 15.16 13.99 9.53
CA PRO A 92 16.15 14.41 10.54
C PRO A 92 15.53 15.05 11.79
N GLU A 93 14.52 15.91 11.63
CA GLU A 93 13.86 16.58 12.76
C GLU A 93 13.09 15.60 13.65
N MET A 94 12.39 14.63 13.06
CA MET A 94 11.65 13.60 13.79
C MET A 94 12.57 12.61 14.49
N ARG A 95 13.67 12.25 13.84
CA ARG A 95 14.73 11.44 14.46
C ARG A 95 15.27 12.10 15.72
N GLN A 96 15.66 13.38 15.63
CA GLN A 96 16.20 14.10 16.77
C GLN A 96 15.18 14.21 17.91
N TRP A 97 13.92 14.49 17.57
CA TRP A 97 12.84 14.54 18.55
C TRP A 97 12.60 13.18 19.23
N LEU A 98 12.55 12.07 18.48
CA LEU A 98 12.41 10.72 19.04
C LEU A 98 13.55 10.41 20.01
N ILE A 99 14.80 10.67 19.64
CA ILE A 99 15.96 10.45 20.51
C ILE A 99 15.84 11.28 21.81
N GLN A 100 15.34 12.51 21.72
CA GLN A 100 15.12 13.36 22.89
C GLN A 100 13.99 12.86 23.80
N GLN A 101 12.94 12.24 23.23
CA GLN A 101 11.79 11.78 24.00
C GLN A 101 11.98 10.37 24.59
N ILE A 102 12.52 9.44 23.80
CA ILE A 102 12.56 8.01 24.15
C ILE A 102 13.97 7.40 24.17
N GLY A 103 15.01 8.23 24.04
CA GLY A 103 16.40 7.81 24.12
C GLY A 103 16.98 7.29 22.80
N GLU A 104 18.30 7.03 22.84
CA GLU A 104 19.01 6.38 21.75
C GLU A 104 18.53 4.93 21.61
N PRO A 105 18.22 4.46 20.39
CA PRO A 105 17.82 3.09 20.20
C PRO A 105 19.00 2.13 20.41
N GLU A 106 18.71 0.94 20.92
CA GLU A 106 19.69 -0.14 21.05
C GLU A 106 19.73 -1.03 19.81
N LEU A 107 20.83 -1.76 19.64
CA LEU A 107 20.93 -2.79 18.63
C LEU A 107 20.06 -3.99 19.03
N ILE A 108 19.24 -4.45 18.10
CA ILE A 108 18.44 -5.67 18.27
C ILE A 108 19.01 -6.77 17.37
N GLU A 109 19.24 -7.95 17.95
CA GLU A 109 19.69 -9.12 17.19
C GLU A 109 18.58 -9.68 16.29
N GLY A 110 18.92 -10.03 15.06
CA GLY A 110 18.00 -10.66 14.12
C GLY A 110 18.46 -10.56 12.66
N GLU A 111 17.63 -11.04 11.75
CA GLU A 111 17.86 -10.95 10.30
C GLU A 111 17.76 -9.49 9.84
N SER A 112 18.78 -8.99 9.15
CA SER A 112 18.75 -7.64 8.59
C SER A 112 17.72 -7.51 7.48
N VAL A 113 16.95 -6.43 7.52
CA VAL A 113 15.98 -6.06 6.47
C VAL A 113 16.33 -4.71 5.82
N GLU A 114 17.55 -4.21 6.03
CA GLU A 114 18.02 -2.91 5.53
C GLU A 114 17.90 -2.80 4.01
N GLU A 115 18.29 -3.83 3.26
CA GLU A 115 18.17 -3.85 1.79
C GLU A 115 16.71 -3.79 1.35
N ASN A 116 15.80 -4.43 2.10
CA ASN A 116 14.38 -4.38 1.79
C ASN A 116 13.79 -3.00 2.12
N ARG A 117 14.12 -2.40 3.28
CA ARG A 117 13.70 -1.02 3.59
C ARG A 117 14.23 -0.02 2.58
N ARG A 118 15.49 -0.15 2.14
CA ARG A 118 16.08 0.71 1.10
C ARG A 118 15.32 0.61 -0.21
N LEU A 119 15.08 -0.62 -0.70
CA LEU A 119 14.30 -0.83 -1.92
C LEU A 119 12.89 -0.21 -1.83
N LEU A 120 12.19 -0.40 -0.70
CA LEU A 120 10.84 0.14 -0.52
C LEU A 120 10.86 1.67 -0.41
N ALA A 121 11.88 2.26 0.22
CA ALA A 121 12.08 3.70 0.23
C ALA A 121 12.34 4.26 -1.17
N ASP A 122 13.19 3.60 -1.98
CA ASP A 122 13.50 3.99 -3.35
C ASP A 122 12.26 3.89 -4.26
N LEU A 123 11.46 2.83 -4.10
CA LEU A 123 10.17 2.68 -4.78
C LEU A 123 9.24 3.86 -4.47
N ARG A 124 9.07 4.18 -3.18
CA ARG A 124 8.21 5.31 -2.79
C ARG A 124 8.73 6.62 -3.34
N LEU A 125 10.03 6.92 -3.17
CA LEU A 125 10.65 8.14 -3.66
C LEU A 125 10.46 8.31 -5.17
N ARG A 126 10.53 7.22 -5.95
CA ARG A 126 10.37 7.25 -7.40
C ARG A 126 8.92 7.44 -7.84
N LEU A 127 7.97 6.85 -7.12
CA LEU A 127 6.57 6.69 -7.54
C LEU A 127 5.61 7.69 -6.90
N GLU A 128 5.89 8.19 -5.70
CA GLU A 128 5.05 9.16 -4.98
C GLU A 128 4.76 10.43 -5.82
N PRO A 129 5.71 11.01 -6.59
CA PRO A 129 5.41 12.13 -7.49
C PRO A 129 4.39 11.80 -8.60
N MET A 130 4.24 10.51 -8.95
CA MET A 130 3.32 10.02 -9.99
C MET A 130 1.95 9.63 -9.41
N LEU A 131 1.83 9.57 -8.08
CA LEU A 131 0.63 9.17 -7.34
C LEU A 131 0.30 10.23 -6.27
N PRO A 132 0.05 11.49 -6.66
CA PRO A 132 -0.12 12.58 -5.71
C PRO A 132 -1.36 12.37 -4.84
N ASN A 133 -1.21 12.54 -3.53
CA ASN A 133 -2.24 12.37 -2.51
C ASN A 133 -2.76 10.93 -2.32
N TRP A 134 -2.12 9.94 -2.94
CA TRP A 134 -2.39 8.54 -2.62
C TRP A 134 -1.78 8.20 -1.27
N THR A 135 -2.43 7.31 -0.51
CA THR A 135 -1.91 6.85 0.78
C THR A 135 -1.11 5.56 0.61
N TRP A 136 -0.05 5.41 1.40
CA TRP A 136 0.91 4.32 1.30
C TRP A 136 0.88 3.49 2.58
N HIS A 137 0.71 2.18 2.44
CA HIS A 137 0.64 1.23 3.54
C HIS A 137 1.64 0.11 3.31
N LEU A 138 2.51 -0.12 4.29
CA LEU A 138 3.56 -1.12 4.21
C LEU A 138 2.95 -2.51 4.39
N GLU A 139 3.07 -3.33 3.35
CA GLU A 139 2.63 -4.72 3.37
C GLU A 139 3.84 -5.61 3.63
N VAL A 140 4.17 -5.83 4.89
CA VAL A 140 5.21 -6.78 5.31
C VAL A 140 4.71 -7.77 6.34
N ASP A 141 3.56 -7.51 6.95
CA ASP A 141 3.09 -8.22 8.14
C ASP A 141 2.11 -9.33 7.82
N ASN A 142 1.24 -9.21 6.81
CA ASN A 142 0.14 -10.15 6.61
C ASN A 142 0.37 -11.21 5.51
N LYS A 143 1.06 -10.87 4.42
CA LYS A 143 1.22 -11.79 3.28
C LYS A 143 2.52 -12.60 3.37
N THR A 144 2.45 -13.86 2.94
CA THR A 144 3.59 -14.79 2.90
C THR A 144 4.27 -14.86 1.54
N ASP A 145 3.63 -14.31 0.51
CA ASP A 145 4.01 -14.43 -0.90
C ASP A 145 4.52 -13.12 -1.49
N ARG A 146 4.48 -12.02 -0.73
CA ARG A 146 4.88 -10.70 -1.18
C ARG A 146 5.27 -9.79 -0.03
N MET A 147 5.97 -8.71 -0.38
CA MET A 147 6.11 -7.53 0.46
C MET A 147 6.25 -6.28 -0.38
N GLY A 148 5.76 -5.15 0.10
CA GLY A 148 5.75 -3.93 -0.69
C GLY A 148 4.91 -2.83 -0.09
N TRP A 149 4.46 -1.94 -0.96
CA TRP A 149 3.49 -0.91 -0.64
C TRP A 149 2.14 -1.25 -1.26
N TYR A 150 1.08 -1.20 -0.47
CA TYR A 150 -0.26 -0.94 -0.98
C TYR A 150 -0.47 0.58 -1.04
N VAL A 151 -0.80 1.05 -2.23
CA VAL A 151 -1.00 2.47 -2.53
C VAL A 151 -2.46 2.67 -2.90
N ARG A 152 -3.19 3.44 -2.09
CA ARG A 152 -4.64 3.60 -2.20
C ARG A 152 -5.01 4.94 -2.82
N ALA A 153 -6.02 4.91 -3.69
CA ALA A 153 -6.58 6.11 -4.29
C ALA A 153 -7.08 7.10 -3.22
N PRO A 154 -7.01 8.41 -3.47
CA PRO A 154 -7.54 9.41 -2.55
C PRO A 154 -9.00 9.16 -2.20
N GLU A 155 -9.36 9.33 -0.92
CA GLU A 155 -10.72 9.11 -0.42
C GLU A 155 -11.76 9.96 -1.15
N SER A 156 -11.41 11.20 -1.49
CA SER A 156 -12.26 12.11 -2.28
C SER A 156 -12.67 11.58 -3.65
N TRP A 157 -12.00 10.55 -4.16
CA TRP A 157 -12.36 9.93 -5.43
C TRP A 157 -13.45 8.86 -5.26
N CYS A 158 -13.80 8.48 -4.03
CA CYS A 158 -14.73 7.38 -3.74
C CYS A 158 -14.38 6.12 -4.55
N SER A 159 -13.10 5.73 -4.51
CA SER A 159 -12.51 4.66 -5.31
C SER A 159 -11.76 3.70 -4.39
N LEU A 160 -11.95 2.40 -4.62
CA LEU A 160 -11.29 1.29 -3.93
C LEU A 160 -10.18 0.67 -4.79
N PHE A 161 -9.82 1.33 -5.89
CA PHE A 161 -8.63 0.97 -6.62
C PHE A 161 -7.37 1.13 -5.76
N THR A 162 -6.54 0.11 -5.80
CA THR A 162 -5.24 0.05 -5.15
C THR A 162 -4.16 -0.34 -6.15
N ILE A 163 -2.94 0.05 -5.83
CA ILE A 163 -1.74 -0.43 -6.50
C ILE A 163 -0.90 -1.15 -5.46
N PHE A 164 -0.58 -2.42 -5.68
CA PHE A 164 0.51 -3.06 -4.95
C PHE A 164 1.80 -2.86 -5.73
N VAL A 165 2.89 -2.50 -5.07
CA VAL A 165 4.22 -2.44 -5.68
C VAL A 165 5.30 -2.89 -4.71
N GLY A 166 6.13 -3.84 -5.13
CA GLY A 166 7.22 -4.36 -4.32
C GLY A 166 7.81 -5.64 -4.89
N LEU A 167 7.99 -6.64 -4.03
CA LEU A 167 8.53 -7.94 -4.38
C LEU A 167 7.49 -9.04 -4.12
N GLY A 168 7.46 -10.06 -4.98
CA GLY A 168 6.57 -11.21 -4.85
C GLY A 168 7.25 -12.51 -5.26
N TRP A 169 6.81 -13.62 -4.67
CA TRP A 169 7.33 -14.98 -4.87
C TRP A 169 6.23 -16.02 -4.67
N ASN A 170 6.51 -17.26 -5.03
CA ASN A 170 5.72 -18.44 -4.62
C ASN A 170 6.61 -19.68 -4.69
N GLN A 171 6.02 -20.88 -4.53
CA GLN A 171 6.77 -22.14 -4.55
C GLN A 171 7.54 -22.39 -5.86
N ASN A 172 7.10 -21.79 -6.97
CA ASN A 172 7.66 -22.00 -8.31
C ASN A 172 8.42 -20.77 -8.85
N ILE A 173 8.22 -19.59 -8.25
CA ILE A 173 8.75 -18.32 -8.73
C ILE A 173 9.59 -17.69 -7.63
N SER A 174 10.88 -17.52 -7.92
CA SER A 174 11.80 -16.79 -7.03
C SER A 174 11.37 -15.32 -6.87
N LYS A 175 11.69 -14.75 -5.71
CA LYS A 175 11.49 -13.35 -5.36
C LYS A 175 11.98 -12.42 -6.47
N ARG A 176 11.09 -11.54 -6.93
CA ARG A 176 11.32 -10.54 -7.99
C ARG A 176 10.26 -9.44 -7.90
N GLY A 177 10.42 -8.38 -8.70
CA GLY A 177 9.46 -7.28 -8.79
C GLY A 177 8.04 -7.78 -9.04
N PHE A 178 7.10 -7.18 -8.32
CA PHE A 178 5.70 -7.56 -8.34
C PHE A 178 4.83 -6.32 -8.23
N LEU A 179 3.90 -6.17 -9.17
CA LEU A 179 3.02 -5.00 -9.27
C LEU A 179 1.61 -5.45 -9.62
N LEU A 180 0.64 -4.91 -8.89
CA LEU A 180 -0.78 -5.15 -9.13
C LEU A 180 -1.50 -3.83 -9.28
N PHE A 181 -2.41 -3.74 -10.25
CA PHE A 181 -3.40 -2.67 -10.31
C PHE A 181 -4.77 -3.30 -10.06
N GLU A 182 -5.28 -3.08 -8.86
CA GLU A 182 -6.39 -3.82 -8.27
C GLU A 182 -7.58 -2.91 -8.03
N ARG A 183 -8.75 -3.53 -7.99
CA ARG A 183 -9.95 -2.97 -7.40
C ARG A 183 -10.50 -3.97 -6.38
N ALA A 184 -11.33 -3.53 -5.44
CA ALA A 184 -12.06 -4.46 -4.56
C ALA A 184 -13.12 -5.27 -5.35
N PRO A 185 -13.31 -6.59 -5.07
CA PRO A 185 -14.30 -7.44 -5.74
C PRO A 185 -15.72 -6.82 -5.80
N PRO A 186 -16.55 -7.10 -6.82
CA PRO A 186 -17.84 -6.47 -7.00
C PRO A 186 -18.82 -7.11 -6.02
N GLY A 187 -19.49 -6.32 -5.19
CA GLY A 187 -20.35 -6.87 -4.13
C GLY A 187 -19.66 -6.95 -2.77
N GLU A 188 -18.34 -6.77 -2.72
CA GLU A 188 -17.65 -6.46 -1.45
C GLU A 188 -17.94 -5.00 -1.11
N LEU A 189 -18.40 -4.81 0.13
CA LEU A 189 -18.41 -3.50 0.76
C LEU A 189 -17.01 -3.26 1.30
N ASP A 190 -16.51 -2.03 1.20
CA ASP A 190 -15.25 -1.71 1.87
C ASP A 190 -15.44 -1.75 3.40
N ARG A 191 -16.68 -1.49 3.86
CA ARG A 191 -17.07 -1.58 5.27
C ARG A 191 -18.48 -2.17 5.48
N PRO A 192 -18.74 -2.82 6.62
CA PRO A 192 -20.09 -3.31 6.97
C PRO A 192 -21.17 -2.22 7.06
N ASP A 193 -20.80 -0.94 7.17
CA ASP A 193 -21.71 0.22 7.24
C ASP A 193 -21.93 0.92 5.89
N GLU A 194 -21.35 0.40 4.80
CA GLU A 194 -21.69 0.86 3.45
C GLU A 194 -23.02 0.22 3.00
N ASP A 195 -23.98 1.05 2.62
CA ASP A 195 -25.33 0.58 2.23
C ASP A 195 -25.35 -0.08 0.83
N GLU A 196 -24.38 0.24 -0.04
CA GLU A 196 -24.29 -0.31 -1.39
C GLU A 196 -22.87 -0.77 -1.76
N ALA A 197 -22.77 -1.94 -2.39
CA ALA A 197 -21.53 -2.44 -2.99
C ALA A 197 -20.91 -1.40 -3.92
N ASN A 198 -19.58 -1.39 -4.05
CA ASN A 198 -18.82 -0.42 -4.85
C ASN A 198 -19.12 -0.50 -6.37
N ARG A 199 -20.29 0.01 -6.74
CA ARG A 199 -20.85 0.05 -8.08
C ARG A 199 -20.02 0.96 -8.99
N LEU A 200 -19.40 1.97 -8.40
CA LEU A 200 -18.61 2.98 -9.08
C LEU A 200 -17.34 2.40 -9.68
N ASP A 201 -16.62 1.58 -8.92
CA ASP A 201 -15.44 0.92 -9.48
C ASP A 201 -15.82 -0.15 -10.49
N GLY A 202 -16.98 -0.79 -10.35
CA GLY A 202 -17.55 -1.61 -11.41
C GLY A 202 -17.71 -0.83 -12.73
N LEU A 203 -18.32 0.35 -12.67
CA LEU A 203 -18.47 1.23 -13.84
C LEU A 203 -17.13 1.77 -14.36
N ARG A 204 -16.21 2.14 -13.47
CA ARG A 204 -14.85 2.57 -13.84
C ARG A 204 -14.09 1.46 -14.54
N THR A 205 -14.15 0.23 -14.04
CA THR A 205 -13.55 -0.94 -14.72
C THR A 205 -14.12 -1.13 -16.12
N VAL A 206 -15.45 -1.04 -16.29
CA VAL A 206 -16.07 -1.10 -17.62
C VAL A 206 -15.57 0.03 -18.52
N ALA A 207 -15.43 1.25 -17.99
CA ALA A 207 -14.92 2.40 -18.73
C ALA A 207 -13.44 2.25 -19.12
N LEU A 208 -12.60 1.78 -18.19
CA LEU A 208 -11.18 1.51 -18.39
C LEU A 208 -10.93 0.45 -19.48
N CYS A 209 -11.76 -0.59 -19.49
CA CYS A 209 -11.70 -1.71 -20.43
C CYS A 209 -12.51 -1.49 -21.73
N ASN A 210 -13.14 -0.32 -21.91
CA ASN A 210 -14.03 -0.08 -23.05
C ASN A 210 -13.29 -0.20 -24.39
N GLY A 211 -13.88 -0.90 -25.36
CA GLY A 211 -13.27 -1.17 -26.68
C GLY A 211 -13.27 0.00 -27.68
N HIS A 212 -13.63 1.21 -27.27
CA HIS A 212 -13.54 2.38 -28.16
C HIS A 212 -12.64 3.48 -27.60
N ARG A 213 -12.55 3.59 -26.26
CA ARG A 213 -11.89 4.70 -25.57
C ARG A 213 -11.27 4.33 -24.23
N GLY A 214 -11.27 3.05 -23.86
CA GLY A 214 -10.79 2.60 -22.57
C GLY A 214 -9.29 2.78 -22.45
N ALA A 215 -8.82 3.41 -21.37
CA ALA A 215 -7.39 3.66 -21.16
C ALA A 215 -6.57 2.35 -21.16
N LEU A 216 -7.10 1.27 -20.59
CA LEU A 216 -6.45 -0.04 -20.62
C LEU A 216 -6.50 -0.70 -22.00
N SER A 217 -7.55 -0.46 -22.78
CA SER A 217 -7.64 -0.92 -24.18
C SER A 217 -6.62 -0.22 -25.07
N HIS A 218 -6.36 1.07 -24.82
CA HIS A 218 -5.27 1.80 -25.46
C HIS A 218 -3.90 1.29 -25.02
N LEU A 219 -3.69 1.02 -23.73
CA LEU A 219 -2.46 0.42 -23.21
C LEU A 219 -2.19 -0.96 -23.84
N ALA A 220 -3.24 -1.76 -24.01
CA ALA A 220 -3.17 -3.06 -24.68
C ALA A 220 -2.87 -2.94 -26.19
N ASN A 221 -3.11 -1.77 -26.80
CA ASN A 221 -3.21 -1.59 -28.24
C ASN A 221 -4.14 -2.66 -28.90
N ASN A 222 -5.19 -3.04 -28.18
CA ASN A 222 -6.15 -4.05 -28.58
C ASN A 222 -7.50 -3.69 -27.97
N MET A 223 -8.47 -3.33 -28.81
CA MET A 223 -9.78 -2.88 -28.36
C MET A 223 -10.70 -4.00 -27.89
N GLU A 224 -10.39 -5.25 -28.22
CA GLU A 224 -11.20 -6.42 -27.87
C GLU A 224 -10.57 -7.27 -26.77
N TRP A 225 -9.46 -6.81 -26.18
CA TRP A 225 -8.71 -7.55 -25.15
C TRP A 225 -9.63 -7.98 -24.00
N ALA A 226 -10.54 -7.10 -23.56
CA ALA A 226 -11.35 -7.32 -22.38
C ALA A 226 -12.53 -8.29 -22.59
N ALA A 227 -12.93 -8.52 -23.84
CA ALA A 227 -14.04 -9.40 -24.18
C ALA A 227 -13.69 -10.89 -24.03
N ASN A 228 -12.40 -11.21 -24.07
CA ASN A 228 -11.91 -12.57 -24.00
C ASN A 228 -11.48 -12.90 -22.56
N PRO A 229 -11.85 -14.06 -21.99
CA PRO A 229 -11.50 -14.43 -20.61
C PRO A 229 -10.07 -14.99 -20.51
N HIS A 230 -9.10 -14.29 -21.10
CA HIS A 230 -7.68 -14.68 -21.11
C HIS A 230 -6.81 -13.48 -20.78
N ALA A 231 -5.70 -13.73 -20.09
CA ALA A 231 -4.70 -12.70 -19.84
C ALA A 231 -4.14 -12.15 -21.17
N TYR A 232 -3.93 -10.84 -21.23
CA TYR A 232 -3.37 -10.15 -22.37
C TYR A 232 -1.99 -9.59 -22.04
N LYS A 233 -0.94 -10.13 -22.67
CA LYS A 233 0.44 -9.72 -22.43
C LYS A 233 0.74 -8.34 -23.01
N LEU A 234 1.28 -7.46 -22.19
CA LEU A 234 1.74 -6.13 -22.56
C LEU A 234 3.22 -6.15 -22.96
N GLN A 235 3.62 -5.13 -23.73
CA GLN A 235 5.00 -4.96 -24.20
C GLN A 235 5.87 -4.23 -23.16
N PHE A 236 6.08 -4.87 -22.01
CA PHE A 236 7.00 -4.43 -20.97
C PHE A 236 8.07 -5.49 -20.71
N ALA A 237 9.18 -5.10 -20.07
CA ALA A 237 10.16 -6.06 -19.56
C ALA A 237 9.51 -6.97 -18.49
N GLY A 238 9.84 -8.27 -18.53
CA GLY A 238 9.21 -9.28 -17.68
C GLY A 238 7.86 -9.77 -18.18
N ASP A 239 7.02 -10.17 -17.24
CA ASP A 239 5.68 -10.71 -17.48
C ASP A 239 4.63 -9.77 -16.92
N VAL A 240 4.17 -8.86 -17.78
CA VAL A 240 3.16 -7.86 -17.45
C VAL A 240 1.92 -8.14 -18.29
N GLU A 241 0.82 -8.41 -17.63
CA GLU A 241 -0.42 -8.82 -18.25
C GLU A 241 -1.58 -7.98 -17.77
N LEU A 242 -2.51 -7.68 -18.66
CA LEU A 242 -3.84 -7.26 -18.28
C LEU A 242 -4.73 -8.48 -18.10
N TRP A 243 -5.47 -8.51 -17.00
CA TRP A 243 -6.41 -9.56 -16.67
C TRP A 243 -7.82 -8.99 -16.79
N PRO A 244 -8.58 -9.42 -17.81
CA PRO A 244 -9.86 -8.79 -18.07
C PRO A 244 -10.91 -9.18 -17.03
N PRO A 245 -11.89 -8.31 -16.74
CA PRO A 245 -12.95 -8.60 -15.77
C PRO A 245 -13.73 -9.88 -16.07
N SER A 246 -13.80 -10.27 -17.36
CA SER A 246 -14.42 -11.51 -17.84
C SER A 246 -13.76 -12.78 -17.32
N MET A 247 -12.51 -12.72 -16.83
CA MET A 247 -11.86 -13.84 -16.13
C MET A 247 -12.43 -14.09 -14.74
N GLY A 248 -13.22 -13.15 -14.18
CA GLY A 248 -13.64 -13.20 -12.78
C GLY A 248 -12.46 -13.12 -11.79
N ARG A 249 -11.31 -12.60 -12.26
CA ARG A 249 -10.08 -12.45 -11.46
C ARG A 249 -9.76 -10.98 -11.20
N TRP A 250 -8.92 -10.82 -10.19
CA TRP A 250 -8.45 -9.58 -9.60
C TRP A 250 -6.97 -9.84 -9.35
N PRO A 251 -6.04 -9.04 -9.88
CA PRO A 251 -6.10 -7.66 -10.39
C PRO A 251 -6.63 -7.43 -11.83
N LEU A 252 -6.65 -6.17 -12.28
CA LEU A 252 -6.76 -5.79 -13.71
C LEU A 252 -5.42 -5.76 -14.44
N LEU A 253 -4.32 -5.46 -13.74
CA LEU A 253 -2.96 -5.64 -14.24
C LEU A 253 -2.17 -6.47 -13.24
N HIS A 254 -1.52 -7.51 -13.74
CA HIS A 254 -0.60 -8.35 -12.97
C HIS A 254 0.79 -8.27 -13.61
N GLY A 255 1.76 -7.74 -12.88
CA GLY A 255 3.13 -7.54 -13.34
C GLY A 255 4.14 -8.33 -12.51
N ARG A 256 5.06 -9.01 -13.18
CA ARG A 256 6.29 -9.57 -12.59
C ARG A 256 7.50 -9.15 -13.42
N SER A 257 8.53 -8.63 -12.77
CA SER A 257 9.80 -8.34 -13.45
C SER A 257 10.57 -9.64 -13.75
N GLU A 258 11.67 -9.53 -14.49
CA GLU A 258 12.53 -10.69 -14.79
C GLU A 258 13.38 -11.11 -13.57
N SER A 259 13.84 -10.12 -12.79
CA SER A 259 14.70 -10.29 -11.61
C SER A 259 14.35 -9.25 -10.53
N THR A 260 15.10 -9.25 -9.42
CA THR A 260 15.04 -8.18 -8.40
C THR A 260 15.81 -6.93 -8.79
N GLU A 261 16.55 -6.95 -9.90
CA GLU A 261 17.31 -5.81 -10.41
C GLU A 261 16.33 -4.81 -11.07
N ASP A 262 16.61 -3.52 -10.92
CA ASP A 262 15.85 -2.41 -11.54
C ASP A 262 14.34 -2.39 -11.25
N VAL A 263 13.88 -3.05 -10.18
CA VAL A 263 12.46 -3.10 -9.79
C VAL A 263 11.85 -1.70 -9.64
N VAL A 264 12.65 -0.73 -9.21
CA VAL A 264 12.23 0.68 -9.06
C VAL A 264 11.85 1.28 -10.41
N ASP A 265 12.74 1.21 -11.41
CA ASP A 265 12.50 1.77 -12.74
C ASP A 265 11.48 0.95 -13.53
N TRP A 266 11.52 -0.38 -13.39
CA TRP A 266 10.51 -1.28 -13.95
C TRP A 266 9.11 -0.90 -13.47
N SER A 267 8.94 -0.68 -12.16
CA SER A 267 7.67 -0.25 -11.58
C SER A 267 7.26 1.13 -12.10
N ALA A 268 8.19 2.08 -12.15
CA ALA A 268 7.93 3.43 -12.63
C ALA A 268 7.42 3.44 -14.08
N ASN A 269 8.01 2.65 -14.97
CA ASN A 269 7.57 2.54 -16.36
C ASN A 269 6.14 2.03 -16.48
N ILE A 270 5.74 1.06 -15.64
CA ILE A 270 4.37 0.54 -15.62
C ILE A 270 3.41 1.59 -15.06
N ILE A 271 3.77 2.25 -13.95
CA ILE A 271 2.93 3.30 -13.36
C ILE A 271 2.77 4.50 -14.30
N GLU A 272 3.80 4.85 -15.07
CA GLU A 272 3.74 5.90 -16.09
C GLU A 272 2.72 5.53 -17.18
N ALA A 273 2.79 4.28 -17.67
CA ALA A 273 1.86 3.78 -18.66
C ALA A 273 0.42 3.64 -18.13
N LEU A 274 0.25 3.45 -16.82
CA LEU A 274 -1.05 3.44 -16.14
C LEU A 274 -1.61 4.83 -15.85
N GLN A 275 -0.84 5.92 -15.98
CA GLN A 275 -1.32 7.28 -15.68
C GLN A 275 -2.65 7.64 -16.36
N PRO A 276 -2.88 7.31 -17.65
CA PRO A 276 -4.17 7.54 -18.28
C PRO A 276 -5.31 6.80 -17.57
N ALA A 277 -5.11 5.56 -17.14
CA ALA A 277 -6.10 4.78 -16.39
C ALA A 277 -6.34 5.38 -15.00
N ILE A 278 -5.27 5.66 -14.26
CA ILE A 278 -5.31 6.29 -12.93
C ILE A 278 -6.09 7.61 -12.96
N SER A 279 -5.84 8.45 -13.96
CA SER A 279 -6.51 9.75 -14.10
C SER A 279 -8.02 9.66 -14.34
N THR A 280 -8.54 8.50 -14.75
CA THR A 280 -9.99 8.31 -14.92
C THR A 280 -10.70 8.01 -13.60
N LEU A 281 -9.98 7.52 -12.59
CA LEU A 281 -10.56 7.16 -11.29
C LEU A 281 -11.12 8.37 -10.54
N SER A 282 -10.47 9.53 -10.69
CA SER A 282 -10.89 10.79 -10.06
C SER A 282 -12.13 11.44 -10.69
N LYS A 283 -12.59 10.95 -11.85
CA LYS A 283 -13.73 11.55 -12.56
C LYS A 283 -15.04 11.15 -11.91
N THR A 284 -15.83 12.14 -11.52
CA THR A 284 -17.23 11.97 -11.13
C THR A 284 -18.09 11.81 -12.39
N ILE A 285 -18.92 10.77 -12.45
CA ILE A 285 -19.84 10.55 -13.58
C ILE A 285 -21.11 11.37 -13.32
N GLU A 286 -21.25 12.54 -13.96
CA GLU A 286 -22.46 13.38 -13.83
C GLU A 286 -23.74 12.59 -14.17
N GLY A 287 -24.77 12.70 -13.33
CA GLY A 287 -26.09 12.07 -13.54
C GLY A 287 -26.30 10.71 -12.87
N ILE A 288 -25.29 10.14 -12.21
CA ILE A 288 -25.48 9.06 -11.24
C ILE A 288 -25.64 9.74 -9.87
N SER A 289 -26.72 9.47 -9.13
CA SER A 289 -26.92 10.03 -7.79
C SER A 289 -25.98 9.33 -6.81
N TRP A 290 -25.31 10.14 -5.96
CA TRP A 290 -24.25 9.74 -5.03
C TRP A 290 -24.71 9.83 -3.56
N GLN A 291 -25.98 9.49 -3.33
CA GLN A 291 -26.62 9.40 -2.02
C GLN A 291 -27.43 8.13 -1.96
#